data_AF-A0A2G6MTN0-F1
#
_entry.id   AF-A0A2G6MTN0-F1
#
_cell.length_a   1.000
_cell.length_b   1.000
_cell.length_c   1.000
_cell.angle_alpha   90.00
_cell.angle_beta   90.00
_cell.angle_gamma   90.00
#
_symmetry.space_group_name_H-M   'P 1'
#
loop_
_entity.id
_entity.type
_entity.pdbx_description
1 polymer ?
#
loop_
_entity_poly.entity_id
_entity_poly.type
_entity_poly.pdbx_seq_one_letter_code
_entity_poly.pdbx_strand_id
1 'polypeptide(L)'
;MEKTKAIREIEFVSYTESVPAILKQIRLDEHLTDQKIILLKPNLVNARPFPVTTPAQLVEGVVKYVRQHSAARLIIAEGCGDSIMDTGEVFASLGYNNLAKKIDVELLDLNHAPLIRLENKENEIFPEMFLPEIAF
;
A
#
# COMPACT_ATOMS: atom_id res chain seq x y z
N MET A 1 14.69 9.90 -21.35
CA MET A 1 14.25 11.30 -21.24
C MET A 1 13.78 11.52 -19.82
N GLU A 2 14.54 12.31 -19.08
CA GLU A 2 14.57 12.41 -17.62
C GLU A 2 13.27 13.01 -17.06
N LYS A 3 12.44 12.18 -16.42
CA LYS A 3 11.43 12.66 -15.46
C LYS A 3 11.99 12.43 -14.06
N THR A 4 12.97 13.22 -13.65
CA THR A 4 13.32 13.29 -12.22
C THR A 4 12.14 13.95 -11.53
N LYS A 5 11.17 13.12 -11.11
CA LYS A 5 10.07 13.56 -10.25
C LYS A 5 10.74 14.22 -9.05
N ALA A 6 10.45 15.50 -8.82
CA ALA A 6 11.08 16.24 -7.73
C ALA A 6 10.86 15.47 -6.42
N ILE A 7 11.95 14.95 -5.84
CA ILE A 7 11.90 14.25 -4.56
C ILE A 7 11.48 15.27 -3.51
N ARG A 8 10.56 14.87 -2.64
CA ARG A 8 10.18 15.64 -1.45
C ARG A 8 10.71 14.90 -0.24
N GLU A 9 11.32 15.64 0.68
CA GLU A 9 11.71 15.16 1.99
C GLU A 9 11.26 16.15 3.05
N ILE A 10 11.08 15.66 4.26
CA ILE A 10 10.84 16.45 5.47
C ILE A 10 11.62 15.82 6.62
N GLU A 11 11.95 16.62 7.62
CA GLU A 11 12.43 16.10 8.90
C GLU A 11 11.30 15.28 9.56
N PHE A 12 11.64 14.06 10.01
CA PHE A 12 10.67 13.18 10.64
C PHE A 12 10.48 13.55 12.11
N VAL A 13 9.22 13.84 12.48
CA VAL A 13 8.82 14.12 13.88
C VAL A 13 8.02 12.94 14.43
N SER A 14 6.90 12.65 13.81
CA SER A 14 6.03 11.52 14.11
C SER A 14 5.27 11.10 12.84
N TYR A 15 4.68 9.89 12.78
CA TYR A 15 3.84 9.53 11.63
C TYR A 15 2.59 10.43 11.53
N THR A 16 2.02 10.84 12.66
CA THR A 16 0.83 11.71 12.69
C THR A 16 1.09 13.08 12.07
N GLU A 17 2.31 13.61 12.20
CA GLU A 17 2.67 14.93 11.66
C GLU A 17 3.32 14.82 10.28
N SER A 18 4.27 13.89 10.14
CA SER A 18 5.14 13.83 8.96
C SER A 18 4.40 13.25 7.75
N VAL A 19 3.56 12.23 7.94
CA VAL A 19 2.84 11.59 6.83
C VAL A 19 1.89 12.58 6.12
N PRO A 20 0.95 13.27 6.78
CA PRO A 20 0.11 14.22 6.08
C PRO A 20 0.90 15.38 5.47
N ALA A 21 1.98 15.84 6.12
CA ALA A 21 2.83 16.91 5.60
C ALA A 21 3.50 16.52 4.28
N ILE A 22 4.12 15.34 4.19
CA ILE A 22 4.79 14.90 2.95
C ILE A 22 3.78 14.55 1.85
N LEU A 23 2.64 13.93 2.20
CA LEU A 23 1.59 13.60 1.25
C LEU A 23 0.97 14.84 0.61
N LYS A 24 0.81 15.92 1.39
CA LYS A 24 0.39 17.23 0.88
C LYS A 24 1.44 17.86 -0.04
N GLN A 25 2.73 17.75 0.28
CA GLN A 25 3.79 18.30 -0.59
C GLN A 25 3.88 17.63 -1.97
N ILE A 26 3.51 16.35 -2.04
CA ILE A 26 3.40 15.62 -3.32
C ILE A 26 2.02 15.75 -3.96
N ARG A 27 1.11 16.55 -3.37
CA ARG A 27 -0.26 16.81 -3.85
C ARG A 27 -1.03 15.51 -4.09
N LEU A 28 -0.89 14.54 -3.18
CA LEU A 28 -1.55 13.24 -3.32
C LEU A 28 -3.07 13.42 -3.47
N ASP A 29 -3.67 14.35 -2.75
CA ASP A 29 -5.09 14.68 -2.78
C ASP A 29 -5.65 14.89 -4.19
N GLU A 30 -4.90 15.54 -5.08
CA GLU A 30 -5.31 15.80 -6.46
C GLU A 30 -5.37 14.53 -7.32
N HIS A 31 -4.68 13.47 -6.90
CA HIS A 31 -4.69 12.18 -7.57
C HIS A 31 -5.78 11.23 -7.04
N LEU A 32 -6.42 11.56 -5.92
CA LEU A 32 -7.43 10.69 -5.28
C LEU A 32 -8.86 10.95 -5.77
N THR A 33 -9.13 12.12 -6.37
CA THR A 33 -10.50 12.58 -6.67
C THR A 33 -11.26 11.64 -7.62
N ASP A 34 -10.60 11.12 -8.64
CA ASP A 34 -11.24 10.28 -9.67
C ASP A 34 -11.20 8.78 -9.35
N GLN A 35 -10.58 8.39 -8.24
CA GLN A 35 -10.39 6.99 -7.88
C GLN A 35 -11.65 6.44 -7.19
N LYS A 36 -12.13 5.30 -7.66
CA LYS A 36 -13.23 4.56 -6.99
C LYS A 36 -12.70 3.59 -5.94
N ILE A 37 -11.51 3.04 -6.19
CA ILE A 37 -10.82 2.08 -5.33
C ILE A 37 -9.39 2.58 -5.16
N ILE A 38 -8.88 2.51 -3.93
CA ILE A 38 -7.50 2.80 -3.59
C ILE A 38 -6.92 1.56 -2.93
N LEU A 39 -5.90 0.98 -3.55
CA LEU A 39 -5.14 -0.13 -2.99
C LEU A 39 -3.86 0.42 -2.34
N LEU A 40 -3.75 0.29 -1.02
CA LEU A 40 -2.56 0.68 -0.27
C LEU A 40 -1.68 -0.56 -0.02
N LYS A 41 -0.51 -0.59 -0.66
CA LYS A 41 0.40 -1.74 -0.64
C LYS A 41 1.65 -1.51 0.22
N PRO A 42 1.65 -1.86 1.52
CA PRO A 42 2.86 -1.81 2.34
C PRO A 42 3.89 -2.88 1.92
N ASN A 43 5.08 -2.85 2.54
CA ASN A 43 6.05 -3.96 2.42
C ASN A 43 5.93 -4.88 3.63
N LEU A 44 5.42 -6.10 3.42
CA LEU A 44 5.24 -7.12 4.46
C LEU A 44 5.79 -8.48 4.03
N VAL A 45 7.07 -8.49 3.64
CA VAL A 45 7.74 -9.69 3.13
C VAL A 45 7.72 -10.88 4.11
N ASN A 46 7.74 -10.61 5.43
CA ASN A 46 7.65 -11.60 6.51
C ASN A 46 7.20 -10.92 7.81
N ALA A 47 7.13 -11.66 8.93
CA ALA A 47 6.71 -11.13 10.23
C ALA A 47 7.80 -10.36 11.01
N ARG A 48 8.98 -10.06 10.42
CA ARG A 48 10.00 -9.25 11.11
C ARG A 48 9.56 -7.79 11.14
N PRO A 49 9.65 -7.08 12.28
CA PRO A 49 9.25 -5.68 12.36
C PRO A 49 10.20 -4.78 11.56
N PHE A 50 9.92 -3.47 11.57
CA PHE A 50 10.85 -2.45 11.08
C PHE A 50 12.28 -2.70 11.60
N PRO A 51 13.31 -2.57 10.76
CA PRO A 51 13.32 -1.92 9.44
C PRO A 51 12.95 -2.82 8.25
N VAL A 52 12.57 -4.09 8.48
CA VAL A 52 12.27 -5.02 7.38
C VAL A 52 10.90 -4.72 6.76
N THR A 53 9.91 -4.48 7.59
CA THR A 53 8.52 -4.26 7.16
C THR A 53 7.99 -2.88 7.52
N THR A 54 6.95 -2.45 6.81
CA THR A 54 6.31 -1.15 7.02
C THR A 54 5.55 -1.13 8.35
N PRO A 55 5.84 -0.18 9.27
CA PRO A 55 5.09 -0.05 10.52
C PRO A 55 3.60 0.23 10.27
N ALA A 56 2.72 -0.48 10.99
CA ALA A 56 1.27 -0.28 10.89
C ALA A 56 0.84 1.18 11.17
N GLN A 57 1.56 1.88 12.06
CA GLN A 57 1.28 3.30 12.37
C GLN A 57 1.56 4.24 11.21
N LEU A 58 2.55 3.94 10.35
CA LEU A 58 2.79 4.68 9.12
C LEU A 58 1.59 4.52 8.19
N VAL A 59 1.16 3.28 7.99
CA VAL A 59 -0.01 2.95 7.17
C VAL A 59 -1.27 3.61 7.71
N GLU A 60 -1.47 3.65 9.04
CA GLU A 60 -2.57 4.38 9.67
C GLU A 60 -2.58 5.87 9.27
N GLY A 61 -1.42 6.51 9.27
CA GLY A 61 -1.27 7.91 8.86
C GLY A 61 -1.68 8.13 7.40
N VAL A 62 -1.28 7.22 6.50
CA VAL A 62 -1.65 7.29 5.08
C VAL A 62 -3.15 7.09 4.90
N VAL A 63 -3.73 6.07 5.56
CA VAL A 63 -5.18 5.80 5.48
C VAL A 63 -6.00 6.99 5.96
N LYS A 64 -5.63 7.61 7.09
CA LYS A 64 -6.31 8.80 7.59
C LYS A 64 -6.24 9.96 6.61
N TYR A 65 -5.08 10.21 6.01
CA TYR A 65 -4.93 11.26 5.01
C TYR A 65 -5.80 11.00 3.78
N VAL A 66 -5.79 9.78 3.24
CA VAL A 66 -6.60 9.41 2.07
C VAL A 66 -8.10 9.63 2.33
N ARG A 67 -8.60 9.19 3.49
CA ARG A 67 -10.02 9.34 3.85
C ARG A 67 -10.47 10.78 4.07
N GLN A 68 -9.55 11.68 4.41
CA GLN A 68 -9.86 13.11 4.49
C GLN A 68 -10.09 13.73 3.11
N HIS A 69 -9.58 13.10 2.04
CA HIS A 69 -9.56 13.67 0.69
C HIS A 69 -10.28 12.80 -0.36
N SER A 70 -10.78 11.62 0.01
CA SER A 70 -11.49 10.71 -0.90
C SER A 70 -12.49 9.81 -0.18
N ALA A 71 -13.59 9.53 -0.87
CA ALA A 71 -14.61 8.55 -0.46
C ALA A 71 -14.42 7.19 -1.14
N ALA A 72 -13.31 6.99 -1.86
CA ALA A 72 -12.99 5.73 -2.52
C ALA A 72 -12.96 4.56 -1.53
N ARG A 73 -13.32 3.36 -2.00
CA ARG A 73 -13.10 2.14 -1.24
C ARG A 73 -11.59 1.95 -1.06
N LEU A 74 -11.13 1.95 0.19
CA LEU A 74 -9.72 1.83 0.54
C LEU A 74 -9.45 0.42 1.08
N ILE A 75 -8.44 -0.24 0.52
CA ILE A 75 -8.05 -1.61 0.90
C ILE A 75 -6.55 -1.60 1.18
N ILE A 76 -6.12 -2.18 2.30
CA ILE A 76 -4.71 -2.49 2.51
C ILE A 76 -4.49 -3.89 1.96
N ALA A 77 -3.59 -4.04 1.00
CA ALA A 77 -3.34 -5.34 0.38
C ALA A 77 -1.86 -5.64 0.30
N GLU A 78 -1.49 -6.88 0.59
CA GLU A 78 -0.14 -7.38 0.39
C GLU A 78 -0.16 -8.88 0.16
N GLY A 79 0.92 -9.45 -0.39
CA GLY A 79 1.18 -10.88 -0.40
C GLY A 79 2.58 -11.12 0.16
N CYS A 80 2.69 -11.79 1.31
CA CYS A 80 4.00 -12.00 1.92
C CYS A 80 4.82 -13.03 1.13
N GLY A 81 6.15 -12.95 1.27
CA GLY A 81 7.09 -13.91 0.69
C GLY A 81 7.65 -14.89 1.72
N ASP A 82 7.01 -15.02 2.89
CA ASP A 82 7.45 -15.90 3.95
C ASP A 82 7.21 -17.37 3.55
N SER A 83 8.15 -18.25 3.87
CA SER A 83 8.05 -19.67 3.51
C SER A 83 7.28 -20.50 4.54
N ILE A 84 6.93 -19.91 5.69
CA ILE A 84 6.29 -20.57 6.81
C ILE A 84 4.92 -19.95 7.09
N MET A 85 4.84 -18.61 7.12
CA MET A 85 3.61 -17.89 7.43
C MET A 85 2.85 -17.48 6.17
N ASP A 86 1.51 -17.48 6.26
CA ASP A 86 0.67 -16.81 5.28
C ASP A 86 0.57 -15.29 5.53
N THR A 87 0.02 -14.54 4.57
CA THR A 87 -0.06 -13.07 4.69
C THR A 87 -0.97 -12.66 5.85
N GLY A 88 -2.01 -13.44 6.16
CA GLY A 88 -2.91 -13.21 7.28
C GLY A 88 -2.21 -13.29 8.63
N GLU A 89 -1.33 -14.27 8.80
CA GLU A 89 -0.46 -14.44 9.97
C GLU A 89 0.55 -13.29 10.08
N VAL A 90 1.14 -12.88 8.95
CA VAL A 90 2.04 -11.71 8.91
C VAL A 90 1.29 -10.43 9.31
N PHE A 91 0.09 -10.20 8.79
CA PHE A 91 -0.76 -9.08 9.20
C PHE A 91 -1.06 -9.11 10.70
N ALA A 92 -1.40 -10.29 11.24
CA ALA A 92 -1.68 -10.44 12.66
C ALA A 92 -0.44 -10.10 13.51
N SER A 93 0.71 -10.68 13.17
CA SER A 93 1.98 -10.52 13.89
C SER A 93 2.46 -9.06 13.90
N LEU A 94 2.30 -8.34 12.78
CA LEU A 94 2.72 -6.95 12.63
C LEU A 94 1.66 -5.92 13.08
N GLY A 95 0.55 -6.38 13.65
CA GLY A 95 -0.50 -5.53 14.22
C GLY A 95 -1.48 -4.91 13.21
N TYR A 96 -1.45 -5.35 11.95
CA TYR A 96 -2.37 -4.88 10.91
C TYR A 96 -3.82 -5.30 11.18
N ASN A 97 -4.06 -6.46 11.80
CA ASN A 97 -5.43 -6.87 12.17
C ASN A 97 -6.06 -5.90 13.18
N ASN A 98 -5.27 -5.40 14.13
CA ASN A 98 -5.75 -4.42 15.11
C ASN A 98 -5.97 -3.05 14.45
N LEU A 99 -5.07 -2.65 13.54
CA LEU A 99 -5.24 -1.45 12.73
C LEU A 99 -6.54 -1.53 11.92
N ALA A 100 -6.72 -2.61 11.14
CA ALA A 100 -7.87 -2.85 10.29
C ALA A 100 -9.20 -2.69 11.03
N LYS A 101 -9.30 -3.26 12.24
CA LYS A 101 -10.46 -3.09 13.12
C LYS A 101 -10.60 -1.66 13.64
N LYS A 102 -9.51 -1.06 14.13
CA LYS A 102 -9.50 0.28 14.72
C LYS A 102 -10.00 1.35 13.75
N ILE A 103 -9.60 1.24 12.48
CA ILE A 103 -9.93 2.20 11.44
C ILE A 103 -10.86 1.60 10.39
N ASP A 104 -11.54 0.49 10.64
CA ASP A 104 -12.51 -0.13 9.71
C ASP A 104 -12.03 -0.16 8.24
N VAL A 105 -10.92 -0.85 7.98
CA VAL A 105 -10.35 -0.99 6.63
C VAL A 105 -10.11 -2.46 6.30
N GLU A 106 -10.34 -2.83 5.04
CA GLU A 106 -10.17 -4.19 4.55
C GLU A 106 -8.69 -4.55 4.46
N LEU A 107 -8.34 -5.78 4.85
CA LEU A 107 -7.06 -6.41 4.54
C LEU A 107 -7.27 -7.47 3.46
N LEU A 108 -6.44 -7.44 2.41
CA LEU A 108 -6.51 -8.39 1.31
C LEU A 108 -5.16 -9.10 1.11
N ASP A 109 -5.19 -10.43 1.10
CA ASP A 109 -4.04 -11.25 0.73
C ASP A 109 -3.95 -11.38 -0.79
N LEU A 110 -2.91 -10.77 -1.38
CA LEU A 110 -2.67 -10.79 -2.82
C LEU A 110 -2.15 -12.16 -3.31
N ASN A 111 -1.63 -13.03 -2.44
CA ASN A 111 -1.23 -14.39 -2.82
C ASN A 111 -2.44 -15.28 -3.15
N HIS A 112 -3.65 -14.89 -2.71
CA HIS A 112 -4.89 -15.61 -2.94
C HIS A 112 -5.92 -14.79 -3.73
N ALA A 113 -5.58 -13.57 -4.13
CA ALA A 113 -6.47 -12.72 -4.92
C ALA A 113 -6.61 -13.22 -6.36
N PRO A 114 -7.77 -12.98 -7.02
CA PRO A 114 -7.92 -13.22 -8.45
C PRO A 114 -6.85 -12.49 -9.26
N LEU A 115 -6.35 -13.15 -10.31
CA LEU A 115 -5.33 -12.61 -11.19
C LEU A 115 -5.94 -12.27 -12.56
N ILE A 116 -5.48 -11.17 -13.14
CA ILE A 116 -5.69 -10.85 -14.55
C ILE A 116 -4.41 -11.12 -15.33
N ARG A 117 -4.55 -11.71 -16.51
CA ARG A 117 -3.45 -11.88 -17.47
C ARG A 117 -3.30 -10.59 -18.27
N LEU A 118 -2.13 -9.99 -18.22
CA LEU A 118 -1.77 -8.82 -19.00
C LEU A 118 -0.69 -9.19 -20.00
N GLU A 119 -0.82 -8.71 -21.22
CA GLU A 119 0.11 -8.99 -22.31
C GLU A 119 0.53 -7.67 -22.97
N ASN A 120 1.83 -7.42 -23.02
CA ASN A 120 2.43 -6.35 -23.81
C ASN A 120 3.67 -6.88 -24.52
N LYS A 121 3.52 -7.16 -25.82
CA LYS A 121 4.59 -7.72 -26.68
C LYS A 121 5.78 -6.78 -26.89
N GLU A 122 5.66 -5.51 -26.52
CA GLU A 122 6.77 -4.55 -26.55
C GLU A 122 7.74 -4.72 -25.35
N ASN A 123 7.34 -5.44 -24.29
CA ASN A 123 8.19 -5.70 -23.14
C ASN A 123 9.18 -6.85 -23.44
N GLU A 124 10.48 -6.62 -23.29
CA GLU A 124 11.52 -7.63 -23.58
C GLU A 124 11.63 -8.73 -22.51
N ILE A 125 11.45 -8.39 -21.22
CA ILE A 125 11.68 -9.33 -20.10
C ILE A 125 10.38 -10.03 -19.67
N PHE A 126 9.27 -9.29 -19.61
CA PHE A 126 7.95 -9.80 -19.22
C PHE A 126 6.89 -9.36 -20.24
N PRO A 127 6.83 -10.02 -21.42
CA PRO A 127 5.79 -9.76 -22.40
C PRO A 127 4.40 -10.17 -21.92
N GLU A 128 4.35 -11.02 -20.89
CA GLU A 128 3.14 -11.45 -20.20
C GLU A 128 3.38 -11.46 -18.69
N MET A 129 2.37 -11.03 -17.93
CA MET A 129 2.35 -11.13 -16.47
C MET A 129 0.95 -11.44 -15.96
N PHE A 130 0.88 -12.16 -14.85
CA PHE A 130 -0.34 -12.33 -14.07
C PHE A 130 -0.24 -11.43 -12.84
N LEU A 131 -1.13 -10.46 -12.74
CA LEU A 131 -1.14 -9.49 -11.64
C LEU A 131 -2.51 -9.51 -10.93
N PRO A 132 -2.59 -9.11 -9.65
CA PRO A 132 -3.87 -9.04 -8.96
C PRO A 132 -4.87 -8.16 -9.70
N GLU A 133 -6.06 -8.69 -9.98
CA GLU A 133 -7.12 -7.99 -10.72
C GLU A 133 -7.51 -6.68 -10.04
N ILE A 134 -7.49 -6.64 -8.70
CA ILE A 134 -7.84 -5.48 -7.88
C ILE A 134 -6.94 -4.24 -8.10
N ALA A 135 -5.81 -4.39 -8.80
CA ALA A 135 -4.90 -3.29 -9.12
C ALA A 135 -5.25 -2.56 -10.44
N PHE A 136 -6.29 -2.99 -11.16
CA PHE A 136 -6.70 -2.48 -12.48
C PHE A 136 -8.17 -2.06 -12.49
#